data_AF-A0A7C3LK39-F1
#
_entry.id   AF-A0A7C3LK39-F1
#
_cell.length_a   1.000
_cell.length_b   1.000
_cell.length_c   1.000
_cell.angle_alpha   90.00
_cell.angle_beta   90.00
_cell.angle_gamma   90.00
#
_symmetry.space_group_name_H-M   'P 1'
#
loop_
_entity.id
_entity.type
_entity.pdbx_description
1 polymer ?
#
loop_
_entity_poly.entity_id
_entity_poly.type
_entity_poly.pdbx_seq_one_letter_code
_entity_poly.pdbx_strand_id
1 'polypeptide(L)'
;MKYLSLLALPALILLLGADDKKEAKCPISGKPAKSDITLNVNGKAIAFCCDKCPAAYKKQINLSAEEATTCPLSGKPAKAETAIIEKTAEMVHFCCNNCPKKFAEKNKFEIKDEGPKTCPVSGQPAKNEEGTSLTVNAQKVYFCCKNCPKTYLKNLGLKADAEVGKCPQSGQPGKAETAQIVIKSKTVAFCCNNCPTKYVEKNFKDGVKVTAAAK
;
A
#
# COMPACT_ATOMS: atom_id res chain seq x y z
N MET A 1 30.46 -60.80 -35.47
CA MET A 1 29.30 -60.50 -34.60
C MET A 1 29.65 -59.23 -33.84
N LYS A 2 29.00 -58.09 -34.18
CA LYS A 2 27.92 -57.46 -33.38
C LYS A 2 28.53 -56.88 -32.08
N TYR A 3 28.64 -55.57 -31.85
CA TYR A 3 27.69 -54.49 -32.09
C TYR A 3 28.37 -53.13 -32.20
N LEU A 4 27.88 -52.37 -33.19
CA LEU A 4 27.98 -50.93 -33.34
C LEU A 4 27.15 -50.28 -32.21
N SER A 5 27.76 -49.47 -31.34
CA SER A 5 27.04 -48.68 -30.34
C SER A 5 27.21 -47.19 -30.65
N LEU A 6 26.20 -46.63 -31.34
CA LEU A 6 26.00 -45.20 -31.50
C LEU A 6 25.68 -44.59 -30.13
N LEU A 7 26.56 -43.73 -29.62
CA LEU A 7 26.22 -42.80 -28.53
C LEU A 7 25.45 -41.61 -29.12
N ALA A 8 24.13 -41.62 -28.95
CA ALA A 8 23.28 -40.47 -29.23
C ALA A 8 23.50 -39.40 -28.15
N LEU A 9 23.91 -38.18 -28.56
CA LEU A 9 23.90 -37.01 -27.68
C LEU A 9 22.45 -36.62 -27.35
N PRO A 10 22.08 -36.41 -26.07
CA PRO A 10 20.81 -35.82 -25.74
C PRO A 10 20.84 -34.32 -26.08
N ALA A 11 19.98 -33.92 -27.03
CA ALA A 11 19.67 -32.53 -27.29
C ALA A 11 19.02 -31.92 -26.04
N LEU A 12 19.78 -31.08 -25.33
CA LEU A 12 19.30 -30.26 -24.23
C LEU A 12 18.38 -29.19 -24.80
N ILE A 13 17.07 -29.48 -24.83
CA ILE A 13 16.03 -28.50 -25.16
C ILE A 13 16.00 -27.48 -24.03
N LEU A 14 16.55 -26.30 -24.28
CA LEU A 14 16.35 -25.10 -23.46
C LEU A 14 14.89 -24.69 -23.56
N LEU A 15 14.07 -25.09 -22.59
CA LEU A 15 12.76 -24.48 -22.35
C LEU A 15 13.00 -23.05 -21.86
N LEU A 16 12.90 -22.08 -22.77
CA LEU A 16 12.72 -20.68 -22.41
C LEU A 16 11.34 -20.58 -21.75
N GLY A 17 11.33 -20.47 -20.42
CA GLY A 17 10.13 -20.09 -19.68
C GLY A 17 9.67 -18.73 -20.19
N ALA A 18 8.45 -18.67 -20.74
CA ALA A 18 7.76 -17.41 -20.92
C ALA A 18 7.50 -16.86 -19.51
N ASP A 19 8.29 -15.88 -19.09
CA ASP A 19 7.96 -15.07 -17.94
C ASP A 19 6.63 -14.38 -18.23
N ASP A 20 5.53 -14.94 -17.71
CA ASP A 20 4.22 -14.30 -17.65
C ASP A 20 4.35 -13.00 -16.84
N LYS A 21 4.85 -11.93 -17.46
CA LYS A 21 4.81 -10.57 -16.93
C LYS A 21 3.35 -10.20 -16.84
N LYS A 22 2.75 -10.54 -15.69
CA LYS A 22 1.37 -10.23 -15.35
C LYS A 22 1.17 -8.74 -15.57
N GLU A 23 0.33 -8.42 -16.55
CA GLU A 23 0.10 -7.04 -16.97
C GLU A 23 -0.36 -6.20 -15.78
N ALA A 24 0.26 -5.02 -15.60
CA ALA A 24 -0.06 -4.15 -14.49
C ALA A 24 -1.51 -3.66 -14.62
N LYS A 25 -2.27 -3.73 -13.54
CA LYS A 25 -3.67 -3.27 -13.50
C LYS A 25 -3.75 -1.88 -12.86
N CYS A 26 -4.62 -1.04 -13.42
CA CYS A 26 -4.95 0.27 -12.88
C CYS A 26 -5.63 0.10 -11.51
N PRO A 27 -5.12 0.74 -10.43
CA PRO A 27 -5.67 0.55 -9.09
C PRO A 27 -7.04 1.20 -8.87
N ILE A 28 -7.53 1.99 -9.83
CA ILE A 28 -8.85 2.65 -9.77
C ILE A 28 -9.94 1.77 -10.37
N SER A 29 -9.66 1.14 -11.51
CA SER A 29 -10.68 0.44 -12.30
C SER A 29 -10.41 -1.05 -12.52
N GLY A 30 -9.21 -1.53 -12.20
CA GLY A 30 -8.77 -2.90 -12.49
C GLY A 30 -8.45 -3.17 -13.96
N LYS A 31 -8.66 -2.20 -14.87
CA LYS A 31 -8.32 -2.31 -16.30
C LYS A 31 -6.79 -2.35 -16.51
N PRO A 32 -6.30 -2.85 -17.66
CA PRO A 32 -4.87 -2.78 -18.01
C PRO A 32 -4.33 -1.35 -17.89
N ALA A 33 -3.17 -1.20 -17.25
CA ALA A 33 -2.51 0.08 -17.05
C ALA A 33 -1.58 0.41 -18.23
N LYS A 34 -1.38 1.71 -18.49
CA LYS A 34 -0.37 2.20 -19.43
C LYS A 34 0.91 2.54 -18.66
N SER A 35 2.07 2.21 -19.22
CA SER A 35 3.38 2.37 -18.55
C SER A 35 3.87 3.81 -18.46
N ASP A 36 3.30 4.71 -19.26
CA ASP A 36 3.64 6.14 -19.34
C ASP A 36 2.88 7.01 -18.32
N ILE A 37 1.70 6.58 -17.88
CA ILE A 37 0.91 7.31 -16.87
C ILE A 37 1.19 6.71 -15.49
N THR A 38 2.10 7.34 -14.73
CA THR A 38 2.54 6.80 -13.44
C THR A 38 2.55 7.82 -12.29
N LEU A 39 2.47 7.32 -11.07
CA LEU A 39 2.82 8.03 -9.85
C LEU A 39 3.88 7.23 -9.10
N ASN A 40 4.91 7.90 -8.57
CA ASN A 40 5.86 7.27 -7.68
C ASN A 40 5.30 7.26 -6.24
N VAL A 41 4.97 6.08 -5.73
CA VAL A 41 4.47 5.86 -4.37
C VAL A 41 5.47 5.00 -3.63
N ASN A 42 6.11 5.54 -2.58
CA ASN A 42 7.15 4.84 -1.81
C ASN A 42 8.25 4.20 -2.70
N GLY A 43 8.63 4.85 -3.79
CA GLY A 43 9.64 4.33 -4.73
C GLY A 43 9.12 3.35 -5.77
N LYS A 44 7.82 3.01 -5.76
CA LYS A 44 7.20 2.17 -6.77
C LYS A 44 6.42 3.00 -7.77
N ALA A 45 6.65 2.74 -9.06
CA ALA A 45 5.81 3.29 -10.12
C ALA A 45 4.45 2.59 -10.10
N ILE A 46 3.39 3.33 -9.77
CA ILE A 46 2.00 2.90 -9.89
C ILE A 46 1.50 3.38 -11.24
N ALA A 47 1.20 2.44 -12.13
CA ALA A 47 0.73 2.72 -13.49
C ALA A 47 -0.80 2.83 -13.55
N PHE A 48 -1.30 3.66 -14.47
CA PHE A 48 -2.72 3.97 -14.62
C PHE A 48 -3.20 3.78 -16.05
N CYS A 49 -4.50 3.49 -16.22
CA CYS A 49 -5.09 3.29 -17.54
C CYS A 49 -5.48 4.60 -18.26
N CYS A 50 -5.46 5.75 -17.56
CA CYS A 50 -6.01 7.01 -18.05
C CYS A 50 -5.45 8.24 -17.31
N ASP A 51 -5.47 9.42 -17.93
CA ASP A 51 -4.91 10.66 -17.34
C ASP A 51 -5.69 11.18 -16.12
N LYS A 52 -6.98 10.82 -16.00
CA LYS A 52 -7.81 11.18 -14.84
C LYS A 52 -7.56 10.27 -13.64
N CYS A 53 -6.96 9.10 -13.86
CA CYS A 53 -6.79 8.05 -12.87
C CYS A 53 -5.76 8.42 -11.75
N PRO A 54 -4.62 9.08 -12.05
CA PRO A 54 -3.74 9.64 -11.01
C PRO A 54 -4.45 10.56 -10.01
N ALA A 55 -5.33 11.46 -10.48
CA ALA A 55 -6.07 12.37 -9.62
C ALA A 55 -7.09 11.62 -8.74
N ALA A 56 -7.80 10.65 -9.31
CA ALA A 56 -8.69 9.78 -8.54
C ALA A 56 -7.92 8.97 -7.48
N TYR A 57 -6.71 8.50 -7.81
CA TYR A 57 -5.85 7.76 -6.89
C TYR A 57 -5.39 8.61 -5.72
N LYS A 58 -4.94 9.84 -5.99
CA LYS A 58 -4.54 10.80 -4.93
C LYS A 58 -5.68 11.06 -3.95
N LYS A 59 -6.92 11.18 -4.44
CA LYS A 59 -8.12 11.27 -3.58
C LYS A 59 -8.35 9.99 -2.78
N GLN A 60 -8.30 8.82 -3.42
CA GLN A 60 -8.52 7.52 -2.77
C GLN A 60 -7.54 7.27 -1.61
N ILE A 61 -6.29 7.75 -1.71
CA ILE A 61 -5.29 7.59 -0.65
C ILE A 61 -5.25 8.76 0.35
N ASN A 62 -6.22 9.68 0.28
CA ASN A 62 -6.28 10.91 1.08
C ASN A 62 -4.94 11.66 1.08
N LEU A 63 -4.36 11.89 -0.10
CA LEU A 63 -3.11 12.64 -0.23
C LEU A 63 -3.29 14.05 0.32
N SER A 64 -2.49 14.41 1.34
CA SER A 64 -2.44 15.76 1.88
C SER A 64 -2.13 16.78 0.78
N ALA A 65 -2.83 17.92 0.80
CA ALA A 65 -2.59 19.03 -0.11
C ALA A 65 -1.35 19.87 0.28
N GLU A 66 -0.64 19.51 1.35
CA GLU A 66 0.55 20.24 1.79
C GLU A 66 1.69 20.15 0.75
N GLU A 67 2.25 21.32 0.43
CA GLU A 67 3.42 21.42 -0.41
C GLU A 67 4.68 21.18 0.42
N ALA A 68 5.45 20.16 0.03
CA ALA A 68 6.77 19.93 0.61
C ALA A 68 7.74 21.01 0.11
N THR A 69 8.03 22.02 0.93
CA THR A 69 8.94 23.13 0.59
C THR A 69 10.41 22.82 0.91
N THR A 70 10.66 21.83 1.76
CA THR A 70 12.01 21.46 2.22
C THR A 70 12.32 19.98 1.99
N CYS A 71 13.57 19.69 1.68
CA CYS A 71 14.08 18.34 1.49
C CYS A 71 14.26 17.66 2.86
N PRO A 72 13.62 16.51 3.13
CA PRO A 72 13.72 15.85 4.43
C PRO A 72 15.11 15.27 4.72
N LEU A 73 15.97 15.15 3.71
CA LEU A 73 17.32 14.62 3.89
C LEU A 73 18.34 15.68 4.32
N SER A 74 18.11 16.96 4.00
CA SER A 74 19.11 18.02 4.18
C SER A 74 18.57 19.35 4.70
N GLY A 75 17.24 19.53 4.76
CA GLY A 75 16.59 20.80 5.10
C GLY A 75 16.66 21.86 3.99
N LYS A 76 17.41 21.63 2.90
CA LYS A 76 17.49 22.55 1.76
C LYS A 76 16.15 22.68 1.03
N PRO A 77 15.91 23.76 0.26
CA PRO A 77 14.72 23.88 -0.57
C PRO A 77 14.51 22.66 -1.48
N ALA A 78 13.26 22.19 -1.54
CA ALA A 78 12.89 21.06 -2.37
C ALA A 78 12.53 21.49 -3.81
N LYS A 79 12.65 20.55 -4.74
CA LYS A 79 12.27 20.68 -6.15
C LYS A 79 11.05 19.81 -6.42
N ALA A 80 9.98 20.42 -6.92
CA ALA A 80 8.69 19.73 -7.12
C ALA A 80 8.81 18.51 -8.07
N GLU A 81 9.66 18.60 -9.09
CA GLU A 81 9.90 17.54 -10.07
C GLU A 81 10.57 16.29 -9.48
N THR A 82 11.15 16.39 -8.28
CA THR A 82 11.74 15.23 -7.58
C THR A 82 10.76 14.57 -6.62
N ALA A 83 9.50 15.02 -6.58
CA ALA A 83 8.57 14.57 -5.57
C ALA A 83 8.15 13.10 -5.73
N ILE A 84 7.95 12.46 -4.58
CA ILE A 84 7.27 11.17 -4.47
C ILE A 84 6.04 11.32 -3.58
N ILE A 85 5.14 10.35 -3.67
CA ILE A 85 4.08 10.15 -2.70
C ILE A 85 4.60 9.21 -1.62
N GLU A 86 4.71 9.71 -0.40
CA GLU A 86 4.91 8.88 0.78
C GLU A 86 3.54 8.40 1.27
N LYS A 87 3.34 7.10 1.32
CA LYS A 87 2.12 6.45 1.81
C LYS A 87 2.48 5.48 2.95
N THR A 88 2.00 5.75 4.15
CA THR A 88 2.24 4.89 5.32
C THR A 88 0.95 4.38 5.88
N ALA A 89 0.97 3.17 6.43
CA ALA A 89 -0.13 2.61 7.18
C ALA A 89 0.31 2.35 8.64
N GLU A 90 -0.61 2.51 9.58
CA GLU A 90 -0.41 2.20 11.00
C GLU A 90 -1.68 1.58 11.58
N MET A 91 -1.52 0.67 12.54
CA MET A 91 -2.62 0.21 13.38
C MET A 91 -2.80 1.20 14.53
N VAL A 92 -3.97 1.81 14.63
CA VAL A 92 -4.35 2.62 15.80
C VAL A 92 -5.39 1.88 16.62
N HIS A 93 -5.19 1.87 17.92
CA HIS A 93 -6.07 1.24 18.89
C HIS A 93 -6.73 2.32 19.72
N PHE A 94 -7.99 2.17 20.07
CA PHE A 94 -8.69 3.14 20.91
C PHE A 94 -9.05 2.53 22.26
N CYS A 95 -9.16 3.37 23.28
CA CYS A 95 -9.60 2.88 24.59
C CYS A 95 -11.12 2.66 24.67
N CYS A 96 -11.88 3.15 23.69
CA CYS A 96 -13.34 3.16 23.71
C CYS A 96 -13.98 3.08 22.32
N ASN A 97 -15.23 2.61 22.23
CA ASN A 97 -15.96 2.48 20.96
C ASN A 97 -16.34 3.84 20.33
N ASN A 98 -16.40 4.91 21.13
CA ASN A 98 -16.73 6.25 20.65
C ASN A 98 -15.49 7.02 20.13
N CYS A 99 -14.29 6.52 20.44
CA CYS A 99 -13.03 7.17 20.14
C CYS A 99 -12.66 7.15 18.63
N PRO A 100 -12.94 6.06 17.86
CA PRO A 100 -12.80 6.07 16.40
C PRO A 100 -13.54 7.22 15.72
N LYS A 101 -14.78 7.53 16.14
CA LYS A 101 -15.59 8.62 15.56
C LYS A 101 -14.92 9.98 15.76
N LYS A 102 -14.54 10.30 17.01
CA LYS A 102 -13.80 11.54 17.33
C LYS A 102 -12.48 11.64 16.57
N PHE A 103 -11.80 10.51 16.39
CA PHE A 103 -10.57 10.44 15.61
C PHE A 103 -10.80 10.71 14.13
N ALA A 104 -11.86 10.15 13.54
CA ALA A 104 -12.24 10.42 12.16
C ALA A 104 -12.54 11.91 11.96
N GLU A 105 -13.34 12.53 12.83
CA GLU A 105 -13.66 13.95 12.78
C GLU A 105 -12.39 14.83 12.85
N LYS A 106 -11.50 14.56 13.82
CA LYS A 106 -10.24 15.29 13.98
C LYS A 106 -9.33 15.19 12.75
N ASN A 107 -9.30 14.02 12.10
CA ASN A 107 -8.46 13.78 10.92
C ASN A 107 -9.20 14.00 9.60
N LYS A 108 -10.43 14.54 9.64
CA LYS A 108 -11.28 14.80 8.47
C LYS A 108 -11.50 13.55 7.61
N PHE A 109 -11.56 12.38 8.23
CA PHE A 109 -11.93 11.15 7.55
C PHE A 109 -13.44 11.07 7.41
N GLU A 110 -13.89 10.74 6.20
CA GLU A 110 -15.28 10.45 5.94
C GLU A 110 -15.63 9.07 6.47
N ILE A 111 -16.57 9.02 7.42
CA ILE A 111 -17.14 7.76 7.90
C ILE A 111 -18.14 7.29 6.84
N LYS A 112 -17.71 6.36 5.98
CA LYS A 112 -18.54 5.81 4.92
C LYS A 112 -18.49 4.29 4.96
N ASP A 113 -19.67 3.68 4.92
CA ASP A 113 -19.84 2.25 4.65
C ASP A 113 -20.56 2.13 3.30
N GLU A 114 -19.81 1.76 2.27
CA GLU A 114 -20.34 1.58 0.92
C GLU A 114 -20.80 0.14 0.65
N GLY A 115 -20.78 -0.71 1.68
CA GLY A 115 -21.03 -2.14 1.55
C GLY A 115 -19.94 -2.89 0.76
N PRO A 116 -20.11 -4.21 0.59
CA PRO A 116 -19.19 -5.02 -0.18
C PRO A 116 -19.22 -4.63 -1.66
N LYS A 117 -18.04 -4.27 -2.19
CA LYS A 117 -17.81 -4.05 -3.62
C LYS A 117 -16.84 -5.10 -4.17
N THR A 118 -15.67 -4.68 -4.60
CA THR A 118 -14.58 -5.54 -5.05
C THR A 118 -13.57 -5.72 -3.94
N CYS A 119 -13.14 -6.96 -3.70
CA CYS A 119 -12.07 -7.29 -2.76
C CYS A 119 -10.77 -6.62 -3.22
N PRO A 120 -10.14 -5.76 -2.39
CA PRO A 120 -8.94 -5.03 -2.78
C PRO A 120 -7.69 -5.91 -2.88
N VAL A 121 -7.77 -7.16 -2.44
CA VAL A 121 -6.66 -8.14 -2.52
C VAL A 121 -6.72 -8.95 -3.81
N SER A 122 -7.90 -9.47 -4.19
CA SER A 122 -8.05 -10.41 -5.29
C SER A 122 -8.74 -9.83 -6.54
N GLY A 123 -9.50 -8.75 -6.39
CA GLY A 123 -10.38 -8.25 -7.46
C GLY A 123 -11.71 -9.00 -7.59
N GLN A 124 -11.98 -10.02 -6.76
CA GLN A 124 -13.27 -10.74 -6.76
C GLN A 124 -14.35 -9.98 -5.98
N PRO A 125 -15.65 -10.30 -6.14
CA PRO A 125 -16.71 -9.72 -5.32
C PRO A 125 -16.43 -9.91 -3.82
N ALA A 126 -16.49 -8.83 -3.06
CA ALA A 126 -16.37 -8.86 -1.61
C ALA A 126 -17.66 -9.38 -0.97
N LYS A 127 -17.58 -9.80 0.30
CA LYS A 127 -18.73 -10.30 1.07
C LYS A 127 -18.89 -9.52 2.36
N ASN A 128 -20.10 -9.53 2.90
CA ASN A 128 -20.39 -9.00 4.23
C ASN A 128 -20.59 -10.17 5.21
N GLU A 129 -19.48 -10.81 5.56
CA GLU A 129 -19.44 -11.93 6.51
C GLU A 129 -18.51 -11.55 7.69
N GLU A 130 -18.74 -12.16 8.85
CA GLU A 130 -17.86 -11.96 10.01
C GLU A 130 -16.41 -12.32 9.67
N GLY A 131 -15.47 -11.45 10.07
CA GLY A 131 -14.05 -11.61 9.76
C GLY A 131 -13.65 -11.32 8.31
N THR A 132 -14.56 -10.75 7.49
CA THR A 132 -14.28 -10.36 6.10
C THR A 132 -14.29 -8.85 5.89
N SER A 133 -14.10 -8.06 6.95
CA SER A 133 -13.95 -6.60 6.84
C SER A 133 -12.87 -6.07 7.78
N LEU A 134 -12.34 -4.89 7.44
CA LEU A 134 -11.41 -4.10 8.24
C LEU A 134 -11.87 -2.64 8.19
N THR A 135 -11.60 -1.88 9.25
CA THR A 135 -11.79 -0.43 9.24
C THR A 135 -10.49 0.24 8.80
N VAL A 136 -10.53 1.00 7.71
CA VAL A 136 -9.40 1.74 7.14
C VAL A 136 -9.79 3.21 6.99
N ASN A 137 -9.08 4.15 7.62
CA ASN A 137 -9.42 5.58 7.62
C ASN A 137 -10.91 5.82 7.91
N ALA A 138 -11.44 5.20 8.96
CA ALA A 138 -12.85 5.24 9.35
C ALA A 138 -13.87 4.70 8.32
N GLN A 139 -13.42 4.03 7.26
CA GLN A 139 -14.27 3.37 6.28
C GLN A 139 -14.21 1.85 6.43
N LYS A 140 -15.33 1.18 6.24
CA LYS A 140 -15.35 -0.28 6.23
C LYS A 140 -14.92 -0.79 4.86
N VAL A 141 -13.80 -1.52 4.84
CA VAL A 141 -13.28 -2.21 3.65
C VAL A 141 -13.64 -3.68 3.75
N TYR A 142 -14.32 -4.19 2.72
CA TYR A 142 -14.78 -5.57 2.66
C TYR A 142 -13.87 -6.43 1.79
N PHE A 143 -13.83 -7.72 2.11
CA PHE A 143 -13.00 -8.71 1.45
C PHE A 143 -13.84 -9.92 1.00
N CYS A 144 -13.33 -10.68 0.04
CA CYS A 144 -14.03 -11.87 -0.47
C CYS A 144 -13.83 -13.11 0.42
N CYS A 145 -12.90 -13.06 1.39
CA CYS A 145 -12.48 -14.22 2.18
C CYS A 145 -11.90 -13.82 3.54
N LYS A 146 -11.93 -14.72 4.53
CA LYS A 146 -11.38 -14.49 5.89
C LYS A 146 -9.85 -14.34 5.93
N ASN A 147 -9.13 -14.84 4.93
CA ASN A 147 -7.66 -14.69 4.83
C ASN A 147 -7.24 -13.36 4.20
N CYS A 148 -8.15 -12.72 3.46
CA CYS A 148 -7.88 -11.51 2.70
C CYS A 148 -7.54 -10.30 3.59
N PRO A 149 -8.19 -10.07 4.76
CA PRO A 149 -7.75 -9.08 5.74
C PRO A 149 -6.27 -9.20 6.14
N LYS A 150 -5.79 -10.43 6.40
CA LYS A 150 -4.39 -10.68 6.77
C LYS A 150 -3.43 -10.35 5.63
N THR A 151 -3.77 -10.75 4.41
CA THR A 151 -2.99 -10.39 3.20
C THR A 151 -2.99 -8.88 2.98
N TYR A 152 -4.11 -8.21 3.21
CA TYR A 152 -4.23 -6.75 3.08
C TYR A 152 -3.30 -6.03 4.08
N LEU A 153 -3.31 -6.44 5.35
CA LEU A 153 -2.38 -5.93 6.36
C LEU A 153 -0.92 -6.16 5.95
N LYS A 154 -0.57 -7.37 5.52
CA LYS A 154 0.79 -7.69 5.07
C LYS A 154 1.24 -6.80 3.90
N ASN A 155 0.35 -6.54 2.94
CA ASN A 155 0.63 -5.64 1.81
C ASN A 155 0.83 -4.18 2.24
N LEU A 156 0.31 -3.80 3.41
CA LEU A 156 0.53 -2.50 4.04
C LEU A 156 1.75 -2.49 4.99
N GLY A 157 2.43 -3.62 5.19
CA GLY A 157 3.50 -3.78 6.18
C GLY A 157 3.03 -3.91 7.61
N LEU A 158 1.75 -4.16 7.82
CA LEU A 158 1.16 -4.29 9.13
C LEU A 158 1.06 -5.75 9.53
N LYS A 159 1.19 -5.98 10.83
CA LYS A 159 0.99 -7.28 11.46
C LYS A 159 -0.42 -7.34 12.04
N ALA A 160 -1.07 -8.50 11.94
CA ALA A 160 -2.41 -8.70 12.50
C ALA A 160 -2.40 -8.73 14.03
N ASP A 161 -1.27 -9.12 14.60
CA ASP A 161 -0.93 -9.17 16.02
C ASP A 161 -0.07 -7.97 16.46
N ALA A 162 -0.21 -6.82 15.78
CA ALA A 162 0.48 -5.61 16.18
C ALA A 162 0.16 -5.26 17.65
N GLU A 163 1.19 -4.85 18.39
CA GLU A 163 1.06 -4.48 19.79
C GLU A 163 -0.03 -3.41 19.99
N VAL A 164 -0.83 -3.58 21.04
CA VAL A 164 -1.90 -2.64 21.38
C VAL A 164 -1.27 -1.39 21.98
N GLY A 165 -1.11 -0.38 21.12
CA GLY A 165 -0.60 0.93 21.52
C GLY A 165 -1.57 1.76 22.38
N LYS A 166 -1.13 2.98 22.71
CA LYS A 166 -1.96 3.97 23.40
C LYS A 166 -3.04 4.55 22.48
N CYS A 167 -4.18 4.87 23.06
CA CYS A 167 -5.28 5.56 22.43
C CYS A 167 -4.86 6.98 21.99
N PRO A 168 -4.95 7.34 20.71
CA PRO A 168 -4.54 8.66 20.23
C PRO A 168 -5.45 9.80 20.71
N GLN A 169 -6.60 9.49 21.33
CA GLN A 169 -7.52 10.48 21.88
C GLN A 169 -7.18 10.87 23.33
N SER A 170 -6.70 9.92 24.14
CA SER A 170 -6.53 10.11 25.60
C SER A 170 -5.17 9.68 26.15
N GLY A 171 -4.36 8.95 25.39
CA GLY A 171 -3.10 8.36 25.86
C GLY A 171 -3.26 7.10 26.73
N GLN A 172 -4.49 6.71 27.09
CA GLN A 172 -4.78 5.47 27.82
C GLN A 172 -4.47 4.22 26.96
N PRO A 173 -4.30 3.03 27.55
CA PRO A 173 -4.15 1.79 26.79
C PRO A 173 -5.31 1.60 25.79
N GLY A 174 -4.97 1.26 24.55
CA GLY A 174 -5.96 0.91 23.54
C GLY A 174 -6.55 -0.49 23.77
N LYS A 175 -7.49 -0.87 22.91
CA LYS A 175 -8.10 -2.20 22.87
C LYS A 175 -8.02 -2.78 21.47
N ALA A 176 -7.66 -4.06 21.34
CA ALA A 176 -7.48 -4.74 20.06
C ALA A 176 -8.76 -4.71 19.21
N GLU A 177 -9.92 -4.91 19.83
CA GLU A 177 -11.23 -4.93 19.19
C GLU A 177 -11.69 -3.58 18.62
N THR A 178 -11.05 -2.48 19.03
CA THR A 178 -11.33 -1.14 18.50
C THR A 178 -10.34 -0.73 17.41
N ALA A 179 -9.41 -1.61 17.03
CA ALA A 179 -8.35 -1.25 16.11
C ALA A 179 -8.90 -0.79 14.76
N GLN A 180 -8.26 0.23 14.19
CA GLN A 180 -8.42 0.56 12.78
C GLN A 180 -7.07 0.80 12.12
N ILE A 181 -7.03 0.63 10.82
CA ILE A 181 -5.88 0.97 9.99
C ILE A 181 -6.00 2.44 9.63
N VAL A 182 -4.93 3.20 9.85
CA VAL A 182 -4.82 4.58 9.38
C VAL A 182 -3.79 4.62 8.28
N ILE A 183 -4.20 5.03 7.08
CA ILE A 183 -3.34 5.27 5.94
C ILE A 183 -3.21 6.78 5.76
N LYS A 184 -1.98 7.27 5.86
CA LYS A 184 -1.63 8.68 5.60
C LYS A 184 -0.80 8.75 4.33
N SER A 185 -1.11 9.73 3.49
CA SER A 185 -0.35 10.00 2.28
C SER A 185 0.04 11.47 2.24
N LYS A 186 1.29 11.76 1.89
CA LYS A 186 1.78 13.13 1.68
C LYS A 186 2.74 13.18 0.50
N THR A 187 2.85 14.35 -0.10
CA THR A 187 3.90 14.62 -1.08
C THR A 187 5.21 14.89 -0.34
N VAL A 188 6.29 14.28 -0.79
CA VAL A 188 7.64 14.56 -0.29
C VAL A 188 8.50 14.94 -1.48
N ALA A 189 9.01 16.16 -1.48
CA ALA A 189 9.89 16.69 -2.50
C ALA A 189 11.33 16.78 -1.97
N PHE A 190 12.31 16.73 -2.87
CA PHE A 190 13.71 16.64 -2.51
C PHE A 190 14.56 17.70 -3.21
N CYS A 191 15.74 17.98 -2.67
CA CYS A 191 16.64 18.97 -3.25
C CYS A 191 17.49 18.43 -4.43
N CYS A 192 17.42 17.12 -4.71
CA CYS A 192 18.28 16.46 -5.71
C CYS A 192 17.60 15.25 -6.35
N ASN A 193 18.00 14.89 -7.57
CA ASN A 193 17.38 13.80 -8.34
C ASN A 193 17.63 12.41 -7.73
N ASN A 194 18.73 12.21 -7.00
CA ASN A 194 19.06 10.94 -6.36
C ASN A 194 18.51 10.83 -4.92
N CYS A 195 17.96 11.92 -4.38
CA CYS A 195 17.44 11.99 -3.03
C CYS A 195 16.18 11.12 -2.82
N PRO A 196 15.22 11.06 -3.77
CA PRO A 196 14.07 10.14 -3.68
C PRO A 196 14.51 8.69 -3.47
N THR A 197 15.48 8.20 -4.25
CA THR A 197 15.98 6.82 -4.16
C THR A 197 16.57 6.54 -2.78
N LYS A 198 17.45 7.41 -2.29
CA LYS A 198 18.05 7.28 -0.94
C LYS A 198 17.00 7.32 0.16
N TYR A 199 15.99 8.17 0.01
CA TYR A 199 14.89 8.26 0.97
C TYR A 199 14.05 6.99 0.98
N VAL A 200 13.72 6.47 -0.20
CA VAL A 200 12.99 5.20 -0.36
C VAL A 200 13.79 4.07 0.26
N GLU A 201 15.05 3.86 -0.12
CA GLU A 201 15.89 2.78 0.41
C GLU A 201 15.98 2.78 1.95
N LYS A 202 16.04 3.98 2.55
CA LYS A 202 16.10 4.14 4.00
C LYS A 202 14.78 3.84 4.70
N ASN A 203 13.65 4.20 4.10
CA ASN A 203 12.35 4.20 4.78
C ASN A 203 11.39 3.12 4.30
N PHE A 204 11.63 2.54 3.13
CA PHE A 204 10.72 1.64 2.43
C PHE A 204 11.49 0.49 1.75
N LYS A 205 11.05 -0.75 1.99
CA LYS A 205 11.52 -1.94 1.29
C LYS A 205 10.33 -2.60 0.62
N ASP A 206 10.43 -2.89 -0.67
CA ASP A 206 9.32 -3.43 -1.46
C ASP A 206 8.03 -2.57 -1.34
N GLY A 207 8.16 -1.25 -1.25
CA GLY A 207 7.05 -0.30 -1.13
C GLY A 207 6.36 -0.30 0.24
N VAL A 208 6.86 -1.10 1.18
CA VAL A 208 6.37 -1.23 2.54
C VAL A 208 7.31 -0.46 3.47
N LYS A 209 6.75 0.28 4.43
CA LYS A 209 7.56 1.01 5.41
C LYS A 209 8.44 0.04 6.17
N VAL A 210 9.74 0.30 6.20
CA VAL A 210 10.66 -0.37 7.10
C VAL A 210 10.43 0.25 8.46
N THR A 211 9.76 -0.47 9.37
CA THR A 211 9.89 -0.09 10.78
C THR A 211 11.35 -0.27 11.12
N ALA A 212 12.03 0.81 11.51
CA ALA A 212 13.32 0.68 12.16
C ALA A 212 13.08 -0.34 13.28
N ALA A 213 13.82 -1.45 13.28
CA ALA A 213 13.90 -2.29 14.46
C ALA A 213 14.19 -1.32 15.61
N ALA A 214 13.26 -1.19 16.55
CA ALA A 214 13.56 -0.52 17.80
C ALA A 214 14.76 -1.28 18.35
N LYS A 215 15.93 -0.63 18.34
CA LYS A 215 17.04 -1.02 19.18
C LYS A 215 16.67 -0.65 20.61
#